data_AF-A0A3E0QIC9-F1
#
_entry.id   AF-A0A3E0QIC9-F1
#
_cell.length_a   1.000
_cell.length_b   1.000
_cell.length_c   1.000
_cell.angle_alpha   90.00
_cell.angle_beta   90.00
_cell.angle_gamma   90.00
#
_symmetry.space_group_name_H-M   'P 1'
#
loop_
_entity.id
_entity.type
_entity.pdbx_description
1 polymer ?
#
loop_
_entity_poly.entity_id
_entity_poly.type
_entity_poly.pdbx_seq_one_letter_code
_entity_poly.pdbx_strand_id
1 'polypeptide(L)'
;MAKKKAATRHRMTKLEKFYIDHHPDSDAKSLAIELGIPEAVIDRYQKKMKREQKKEEEEKEKPTTTDDFMIKKEDYGVVVMTEAASQQGDASRGAGLKSKYYNNAVKKIR
;
A
#
# COMPACT_ATOMS: atom_id res chain seq x y z
N MET A 1 -15.64 30.89 33.74
CA MET A 1 -14.28 30.77 33.17
C MET A 1 -14.09 29.38 32.59
N ALA A 2 -14.18 29.22 31.26
CA ALA A 2 -13.96 27.93 30.62
C ALA A 2 -12.44 27.67 30.50
N LYS A 3 -11.91 26.75 31.30
CA LYS A 3 -10.53 26.28 31.17
C LYS A 3 -10.40 25.60 29.80
N LYS A 4 -9.71 26.23 28.85
CA LYS A 4 -9.31 25.58 27.59
C LYS A 4 -8.45 24.36 27.98
N LYS A 5 -8.98 23.14 27.82
CA LYS A 5 -8.19 21.91 27.95
C LYS A 5 -7.07 21.99 26.91
N ALA A 6 -5.82 22.05 27.36
CA ALA A 6 -4.68 21.91 26.48
C ALA A 6 -4.84 20.58 25.73
N ALA A 7 -4.96 20.65 24.41
CA ALA A 7 -4.94 19.46 23.56
C ALA A 7 -3.51 18.94 23.52
N THR A 8 -3.05 18.33 24.62
CA THR A 8 -1.83 17.52 24.63
C THR A 8 -2.06 16.39 23.64
N ARG A 9 -1.40 16.48 22.48
CA ARG A 9 -1.38 15.41 21.49
C ARG A 9 -0.63 14.24 22.13
N HIS A 10 -1.35 13.29 22.73
CA HIS A 10 -0.76 12.06 23.23
C HIS A 10 -0.09 11.33 22.06
N ARG A 11 1.21 11.08 22.19
CA ARG A 11 1.97 10.25 21.26
C ARG A 11 2.06 8.86 21.85
N MET A 12 1.44 7.89 21.18
CA MET A 12 1.45 6.52 21.67
C MET A 12 2.86 5.92 21.68
N THR A 13 3.21 5.27 22.78
CA THR A 13 4.44 4.48 22.91
C THR A 13 4.33 3.15 22.14
N LYS A 14 5.45 2.44 21.99
CA LYS A 14 5.46 1.13 21.32
C LYS A 14 4.61 0.10 22.06
N LEU A 15 4.62 0.12 23.39
CA LEU A 15 3.86 -0.81 24.22
C LEU A 15 2.36 -0.56 24.11
N GLU A 16 1.94 0.70 24.11
CA GLU A 16 0.52 1.07 23.93
C GLU A 16 -0.01 0.63 22.56
N LYS A 17 0.79 0.80 21.50
CA LYS A 17 0.44 0.31 20.17
C LYS A 17 0.29 -1.20 20.15
N PHE A 18 1.30 -1.91 20.66
CA PHE A 18 1.31 -3.36 20.75
C PHE A 18 0.09 -3.89 21.52
N TYR A 19 -0.26 -3.26 22.65
CA TYR A 19 -1.43 -3.66 23.42
C TYR A 19 -2.73 -3.53 22.61
N ILE A 20 -2.91 -2.43 21.88
CA ILE A 20 -4.10 -2.21 21.05
C ILE A 20 -4.13 -3.18 19.86
N ASP A 21 -2.97 -3.50 19.27
CA ASP A 21 -2.86 -4.44 18.15
C ASP A 21 -3.30 -5.86 18.57
N HIS A 22 -3.04 -6.25 19.82
CA HIS A 22 -3.45 -7.53 20.40
C HIS A 22 -4.90 -7.57 20.94
N HIS A 23 -5.58 -6.42 20.98
CA HIS A 23 -6.97 -6.30 21.42
C HIS A 23 -7.84 -5.58 20.37
N PRO A 24 -8.00 -6.17 19.17
CA PRO A 24 -8.68 -5.52 18.05
C PRO A 24 -10.19 -5.34 18.28
N ASP A 25 -10.79 -6.20 19.10
CA ASP A 25 -12.23 -6.21 19.40
C ASP A 25 -12.60 -5.32 20.60
N SER A 26 -11.60 -4.75 21.29
CA SER A 26 -11.85 -3.90 22.44
C SER A 26 -12.29 -2.50 22.04
N ASP A 27 -13.30 -2.00 22.77
CA ASP A 27 -13.83 -0.65 22.57
C ASP A 27 -12.76 0.42 22.87
N ALA A 28 -12.74 1.48 22.07
CA ALA A 28 -11.82 2.60 22.29
C ALA A 28 -11.97 3.24 23.68
N LYS A 29 -13.16 3.13 24.30
CA LYS A 29 -13.45 3.62 25.65
C LYS A 29 -12.81 2.78 26.75
N SER A 30 -12.87 1.45 26.65
CA SER A 30 -12.22 0.58 27.65
C SER A 30 -10.70 0.72 27.55
N LEU A 31 -10.16 0.72 26.33
CA LEU A 31 -8.73 0.94 26.07
C LEU A 31 -8.24 2.31 26.57
N ALA A 32 -9.07 3.35 26.47
CA ALA A 32 -8.75 4.68 26.98
C ALA A 32 -8.60 4.70 28.51
N ILE A 33 -9.44 3.94 29.21
CA ILE A 33 -9.41 3.83 30.67
C ILE A 33 -8.20 3.00 31.11
N GLU A 34 -7.97 1.84 30.48
CA GLU A 34 -6.88 0.92 30.81
C GLU A 34 -5.49 1.54 30.58
N LEU A 35 -5.31 2.21 29.45
CA LEU A 35 -4.02 2.80 29.06
C LEU A 35 -3.86 4.25 29.54
N GLY A 36 -4.93 4.88 30.05
CA GLY A 36 -4.93 6.30 30.42
C GLY A 36 -4.76 7.25 29.22
N ILE A 37 -5.13 6.81 28.01
CA ILE A 37 -4.94 7.54 26.75
C ILE A 37 -6.28 8.19 26.34
N PRO A 38 -6.27 9.38 25.72
CA PRO A 38 -7.48 9.94 25.15
C PRO A 38 -8.12 9.03 24.09
N GLU A 39 -9.42 8.75 24.22
CA GLU A 39 -10.22 7.92 23.29
C GLU A 39 -10.02 8.31 21.82
N ALA A 40 -9.97 9.61 21.52
CA ALA A 40 -9.74 10.12 20.17
C ALA A 40 -8.39 9.73 19.55
N VAL A 41 -7.38 9.39 20.37
CA VAL A 41 -6.06 8.94 19.89
C VAL A 41 -6.13 7.46 19.52
N ILE A 42 -6.81 6.66 20.35
CA ILE A 42 -7.03 5.23 20.12
C ILE A 42 -7.91 5.01 18.88
N ASP A 43 -9.02 5.73 18.76
CA ASP A 43 -9.93 5.63 17.61
C ASP A 43 -9.22 5.99 16.29
N ARG A 44 -8.37 7.04 16.31
CA ARG A 44 -7.51 7.37 15.15
C ARG A 44 -6.53 6.25 14.81
N TYR A 45 -5.94 5.61 15.81
CA TYR A 45 -4.98 4.53 15.60
C TYR A 45 -5.67 3.28 15.04
N GLN A 46 -6.78 2.84 15.64
CA GLN A 46 -7.58 1.71 15.14
C GLN A 46 -8.07 1.94 13.71
N LYS A 47 -8.54 3.16 13.38
CA LYS A 47 -8.91 3.53 12.00
C LYS A 47 -7.73 3.48 11.04
N LYS A 48 -6.53 3.83 11.50
CA LYS A 48 -5.31 3.75 10.69
C LYS A 48 -4.94 2.30 10.40
N MET A 49 -4.95 1.43 11.41
CA MET A 49 -4.66 -0.02 11.26
C MET A 49 -5.61 -0.68 10.25
N LYS A 50 -6.93 -0.41 10.36
CA LYS A 50 -7.92 -0.94 9.40
C LYS A 50 -7.67 -0.48 7.96
N ARG A 51 -7.14 0.73 7.76
CA ARG A 51 -6.79 1.26 6.43
C ARG A 51 -5.49 0.66 5.90
N GLU A 52 -4.52 0.38 6.76
CA GLU A 52 -3.25 -0.25 6.37
C GLU A 52 -3.46 -1.72 6.00
N GLN A 53 -4.27 -2.47 6.78
CA GLN A 53 -4.66 -3.85 6.43
C GLN A 53 -5.33 -3.94 5.06
N LYS A 54 -6.26 -3.03 4.76
CA LYS A 54 -6.93 -3.00 3.45
C LYS A 54 -5.97 -2.71 2.29
N LYS A 55 -4.91 -1.94 2.53
CA LYS A 55 -3.89 -1.64 1.52
C LYS A 55 -2.92 -2.80 1.33
N GLU A 56 -2.51 -3.49 2.39
CA GLU A 56 -1.66 -4.68 2.29
C GLU A 56 -2.38 -5.83 1.56
N GLU A 57 -3.70 -5.96 1.72
CA GLU A 57 -4.50 -6.90 0.92
C GLU A 57 -4.52 -6.52 -0.57
N GLU A 58 -4.74 -5.25 -0.91
CA GLU A 58 -4.70 -4.77 -2.31
C GLU A 58 -3.29 -4.86 -2.95
N GLU A 59 -2.22 -4.81 -2.15
CA GLU A 59 -0.84 -4.90 -2.64
C GLU A 59 -0.40 -6.36 -2.87
N LYS A 60 -0.96 -7.32 -2.13
CA LYS A 60 -0.72 -8.77 -2.35
C LYS A 60 -1.39 -9.31 -3.60
N GLU A 61 -2.43 -8.67 -4.12
CA GLU A 61 -3.10 -9.09 -5.36
C GLU A 61 -2.40 -8.63 -6.63
N LYS A 62 -1.44 -7.70 -6.54
CA LYS A 62 -0.71 -7.22 -7.71
C LYS A 62 0.61 -7.96 -7.83
N PRO A 63 0.86 -8.70 -8.93
CA PRO A 63 2.18 -9.24 -9.19
C PRO A 63 3.16 -8.07 -9.31
N THR A 64 4.08 -7.96 -8.35
CA THR A 64 5.06 -6.86 -8.26
C THR A 64 6.41 -7.26 -8.84
N THR A 65 6.65 -8.57 -9.03
CA THR A 65 7.95 -9.09 -9.46
C THR A 65 7.86 -9.72 -10.85
N THR A 66 8.92 -9.58 -11.65
CA THR A 66 9.02 -10.14 -13.02
C THR A 66 8.82 -11.66 -13.07
N ASP A 67 9.14 -12.37 -11.99
CA ASP A 67 8.96 -13.81 -11.87
C ASP A 67 7.48 -14.22 -11.85
N ASP A 68 6.57 -13.35 -11.38
CA ASP A 68 5.13 -13.61 -11.35
C ASP A 68 4.49 -13.55 -12.75
N PHE A 69 5.18 -12.93 -13.71
CA PHE A 69 4.73 -12.82 -15.10
C PHE A 69 5.24 -13.98 -15.98
N MET A 70 6.05 -14.89 -15.44
CA MET A 70 6.75 -15.94 -16.17
C MET A 70 6.59 -17.30 -15.48
N ILE A 71 5.85 -18.22 -16.10
CA ILE A 71 5.69 -19.59 -15.60
C ILE A 71 6.80 -20.46 -16.18
N LYS A 72 7.58 -21.09 -15.29
CA LYS A 72 8.54 -22.14 -15.66
C LYS A 72 7.82 -23.48 -15.69
N LYS A 73 7.82 -24.17 -16.84
CA LYS A 73 7.35 -25.55 -16.95
C LYS A 73 8.54 -26.49 -16.75
N GLU A 74 8.58 -27.16 -15.60
CA GLU A 74 9.68 -28.03 -15.18
C GLU A 74 9.90 -29.20 -16.15
N ASP A 75 8.82 -29.71 -16.76
CA ASP A 75 8.87 -30.86 -17.68
C ASP A 75 9.62 -30.60 -18.99
N TYR A 76 9.71 -29.35 -19.44
CA TYR A 76 10.27 -29.01 -20.75
C TYR A 76 11.34 -27.91 -20.72
N GLY A 77 11.71 -27.41 -19.54
CA GLY A 77 12.68 -26.30 -19.42
C GLY A 77 12.22 -25.03 -20.15
N VAL A 78 10.92 -24.85 -20.36
CA VAL A 78 10.34 -23.71 -21.09
C VAL A 78 9.78 -22.70 -20.10
N VAL A 79 10.03 -21.42 -20.35
CA VAL A 79 9.44 -20.29 -19.64
C VAL A 79 8.38 -19.64 -20.52
N VAL A 80 7.15 -19.53 -20.02
CA VAL A 80 6.01 -18.96 -20.76
C VAL A 80 5.46 -17.74 -20.01
N MET A 81 5.15 -16.65 -20.72
CA MET A 81 4.48 -15.50 -20.10
C MET A 81 3.08 -15.87 -19.59
N THR A 82 2.69 -15.33 -18.44
CA THR A 82 1.32 -15.46 -17.95
C THR A 82 0.34 -14.69 -18.85
N GLU A 83 -0.92 -15.15 -18.90
CA GLU A 83 -1.97 -14.49 -19.68
C GLU A 83 -2.16 -13.02 -19.26
N ALA A 84 -2.07 -12.74 -17.96
CA ALA A 84 -2.11 -11.40 -17.41
C ALA A 84 -0.93 -10.51 -17.92
N ALA A 85 0.28 -11.08 -17.99
CA ALA A 85 1.45 -10.38 -18.56
C ALA A 85 1.21 -10.03 -20.03
N SER A 86 0.68 -11.00 -20.80
CA SER A 86 0.41 -10.80 -22.23
C SER A 86 -0.62 -9.71 -22.46
N GLN A 87 -1.72 -9.70 -21.71
CA GLN A 87 -2.77 -8.68 -21.82
C GLN A 87 -2.24 -7.28 -21.45
N GLN A 88 -1.41 -7.17 -20.41
CA GLN A 88 -0.79 -5.90 -20.03
C GLN A 88 0.21 -5.41 -21.10
N GLY A 89 1.00 -6.33 -21.66
CA GLY A 89 1.89 -6.04 -22.79
C GLY A 89 1.13 -5.50 -23.99
N ASP A 90 0.04 -6.16 -24.38
CA ASP A 90 -0.80 -5.74 -25.52
C ASP A 90 -1.51 -4.41 -25.27
N ALA A 91 -1.98 -4.14 -24.04
CA ALA A 91 -2.54 -2.85 -23.66
C ALA A 91 -1.51 -1.72 -23.76
N SER A 92 -0.23 -2.00 -23.50
CA SER A 92 0.85 -1.01 -23.56
C SER A 92 1.42 -0.75 -24.96
N ARG A 93 1.20 -1.67 -25.93
CA ARG A 93 1.75 -1.58 -27.30
C ARG A 93 1.29 -0.33 -28.07
N GLY A 94 0.11 0.19 -27.77
CA GLY A 94 -0.45 1.40 -28.40
C GLY A 94 0.00 2.71 -27.75
N ALA A 95 0.58 2.67 -26.54
CA ALA A 95 1.09 3.85 -25.84
C ALA A 95 2.48 4.19 -26.40
N GLY A 96 2.50 4.67 -27.65
CA GLY A 96 3.70 4.89 -28.44
C GLY A 96 4.87 5.40 -27.61
N LEU A 97 5.95 4.61 -27.59
CA LEU A 97 7.25 5.04 -27.09
C LEU A 97 7.61 6.31 -27.88
N LYS A 98 7.35 7.49 -27.30
CA LYS A 98 7.95 8.75 -27.74
C LYS A 98 9.44 8.62 -27.49
N SER A 99 10.14 7.92 -28.38
CA SER A 99 11.58 7.80 -28.30
C SER A 99 12.13 9.23 -28.38
N LYS A 100 12.92 9.61 -27.38
CA LYS A 100 13.63 10.89 -27.40
C LYS A 100 14.64 10.95 -28.57
N TYR A 101 15.01 9.81 -29.14
CA TYR A 101 16.02 9.67 -30.18
C TYR A 101 15.51 10.00 -31.59
N TYR A 102 14.26 9.69 -31.92
CA TYR A 102 13.71 9.92 -33.27
C TYR A 102 13.22 11.35 -33.53
N ASN A 103 13.10 12.20 -32.51
CA ASN A 103 12.65 13.59 -32.69
C ASN A 103 13.72 14.51 -33.32
N ASN A 104 15.00 14.14 -33.27
CA ASN A 104 16.09 14.98 -33.76
C ASN A 104 16.51 14.68 -35.21
N ALA A 105 16.01 13.60 -35.82
CA ALA A 105 16.43 13.14 -37.14
C ALA A 105 15.69 13.83 -38.30
N VAL A 106 14.63 14.60 -38.03
CA VAL A 106 13.88 15.36 -39.05
C VAL A 106 14.25 16.84 -38.98
N LYS A 107 15.54 17.17 -39.04
CA LYS A 107 15.98 18.53 -39.42
C LYS A 107 16.07 18.55 -40.95
N LYS A 108 15.11 19.25 -41.56
CA LYS A 108 15.02 19.52 -43.01
C LYS A 108 16.38 19.93 -43.56
N ILE A 109 16.88 19.17 -44.55
CA ILE A 109 17.95 19.62 -45.44
C ILE A 109 17.38 20.80 -46.24
N ARG A 110 18.08 21.93 -46.21
CA ARG A 110 17.73 23.16 -46.93
C ARG A 110 18.41 23.16 -48.29
#